data_AF-A0A822DUM5-F1
#
_entry.id   AF-A0A822DUM5-F1
#
_cell.length_a   1.000
_cell.length_b   1.000
_cell.length_c   1.000
_cell.angle_alpha   90.00
_cell.angle_beta   90.00
_cell.angle_gamma   90.00
#
_symmetry.space_group_name_H-M   'P 1'
#
loop_
_entity.id
_entity.type
_entity.pdbx_description
1 polymer ?
#
loop_
_entity_poly.entity_id
_entity_poly.type
_entity_poly.pdbx_seq_one_letter_code
_entity_poly.pdbx_strand_id
1 'polypeptide(L)'
;LYAVLHRYSLLTPLPSSKYGRQFIILSDGHIHDFQSILVLLENQSTMRQDRIFTCSIGNVANKHGLKQLANGARGGGLTIVFDSNYRSKWKTKVLNLLEQIRQPCVTSISIDWHGNPDEQQKFNMQAPKIIRSLFNGMRLNVYRFIQNCHKATLTATIDGQEFVTTVFSSSTTMTKGRILHCLTARAIIDDYENGMLHVDERENELMKVQYKQDLID
;
A
#
# COMPACT_ATOMS: atom_id res chain seq x y z
N LEU A 1 1.96 21.90 3.81
CA LEU A 1 2.30 20.57 4.37
C LEU A 1 3.81 20.40 4.57
N TYR A 2 4.62 20.61 3.53
CA TYR A 2 6.09 20.49 3.59
C TYR A 2 6.73 21.20 4.79
N ALA A 3 6.49 22.50 4.98
CA ALA A 3 7.08 23.27 6.09
C ALA A 3 6.77 22.69 7.48
N VAL A 4 5.59 22.11 7.65
CA VAL A 4 5.17 21.47 8.91
C VAL A 4 5.94 20.17 9.12
N LEU A 5 5.93 19.27 8.13
CA LEU A 5 6.66 18.00 8.22
C LEU A 5 8.16 18.23 8.37
N HIS A 6 8.73 19.20 7.66
CA HIS A 6 10.13 19.61 7.80
C HIS A 6 10.44 20.11 9.21
N ARG A 7 9.58 20.94 9.81
CA ARG A 7 9.79 21.37 11.20
C ARG A 7 9.79 20.19 12.17
N TYR A 8 8.89 19.22 11.97
CA TYR A 8 8.88 18.00 12.78
C TYR A 8 10.06 17.08 12.47
N SER A 9 10.56 17.01 11.24
CA SER A 9 11.75 16.21 10.91
C SER A 9 12.99 16.70 11.67
N LEU A 10 13.06 17.98 12.02
CA LEU A 10 14.14 18.55 12.83
C LEU A 10 14.04 18.18 14.33
N LEU A 11 12.87 17.73 14.79
CA LEU A 11 12.68 17.34 16.19
C LEU A 11 13.08 15.88 16.39
N THR A 12 13.93 15.62 17.38
CA THR A 12 14.30 14.27 17.80
C THR A 12 13.07 13.54 18.33
N PRO A 13 12.82 12.28 17.93
CA PRO A 13 11.73 11.48 18.49
C PRO A 13 11.90 11.34 20.00
N LEU A 14 10.80 11.41 20.77
CA LEU A 14 10.87 11.15 22.20
C LEU A 14 11.29 9.69 22.44
N PRO A 15 12.33 9.43 23.25
CA PRO A 15 12.86 8.07 23.48
C PRO A 15 11.90 7.12 24.22
N SER A 16 10.80 7.65 24.77
CA SER A 16 9.82 6.90 25.57
C SER A 16 8.63 6.35 24.79
N SER A 17 8.46 6.71 23.51
CA SER A 17 7.31 6.25 22.72
C SER A 17 7.62 4.93 22.02
N LYS A 18 6.91 3.86 22.40
CA LYS A 18 6.99 2.55 21.69
C LYS A 18 6.62 2.65 20.21
N TYR A 19 5.85 3.65 19.83
CA TYR A 19 5.45 3.92 18.46
C TYR A 19 6.02 5.27 18.01
N GLY A 20 6.47 5.39 16.76
CA GLY A 20 6.88 6.70 16.22
C GLY A 20 5.72 7.70 16.17
N ARG A 21 6.01 8.95 15.79
CA ARG A 21 5.00 10.02 15.76
C ARG A 21 3.94 9.68 14.73
N GLN A 22 2.71 10.11 14.99
CA GLN A 22 1.58 9.80 14.14
C GLN A 22 1.01 11.08 13.56
N PHE A 23 1.02 11.18 12.23
CA PHE A 23 0.45 12.31 11.51
C PHE A 23 -0.87 11.88 10.87
N ILE A 24 -1.93 12.64 11.12
CA ILE A 24 -3.20 12.49 10.43
C ILE A 24 -3.38 13.70 9.53
N ILE A 25 -3.43 13.47 8.22
CA ILE A 25 -3.53 14.52 7.21
C ILE A 25 -4.92 14.42 6.59
N LEU A 26 -5.70 15.49 6.70
CA LEU A 26 -6.99 15.61 6.03
C LEU A 26 -6.83 16.51 4.81
N SER A 27 -7.30 16.06 3.66
CA SER A 27 -7.27 16.84 2.42
C SER A 27 -8.51 16.56 1.57
N ASP A 28 -9.15 17.63 1.13
CA ASP A 28 -10.22 17.65 0.14
C ASP A 28 -9.72 18.02 -1.28
N GLY A 29 -8.44 18.35 -1.41
CA GLY A 29 -7.85 18.85 -2.65
C GLY A 29 -6.45 18.32 -2.93
N HIS A 30 -5.71 19.06 -3.75
CA HIS A 30 -4.36 18.73 -4.22
C HIS A 30 -3.30 19.15 -3.19
N ILE A 31 -2.23 18.38 -3.11
CA ILE A 31 -1.07 18.67 -2.26
C ILE A 31 0.01 19.30 -3.14
N HIS A 32 0.43 20.51 -2.79
CA HIS A 32 1.57 21.19 -3.41
C HIS A 32 2.90 20.62 -2.88
N ASP A 33 3.96 20.70 -3.70
CA ASP A 33 5.32 20.25 -3.37
C ASP A 33 5.41 18.77 -2.97
N PHE A 34 4.62 17.93 -3.63
CA PHE A 34 4.48 16.53 -3.29
C PHE A 34 5.80 15.76 -3.31
N GLN A 35 6.61 15.98 -4.35
CA GLN A 35 7.92 15.34 -4.52
C GLN A 35 8.90 15.71 -3.40
N SER A 36 8.95 17.00 -3.02
CA SER A 36 9.78 17.46 -1.91
C SER A 36 9.37 16.81 -0.58
N ILE A 37 8.08 16.56 -0.38
CA ILE A 37 7.57 15.86 0.81
C ILE A 37 8.00 14.39 0.80
N LEU A 38 7.89 13.69 -0.32
CA LEU A 38 8.35 12.29 -0.42
C LEU A 38 9.84 12.17 -0.14
N VAL A 39 10.66 13.02 -0.77
CA VAL A 39 12.11 13.07 -0.57
C VAL A 39 12.46 13.36 0.90
N LEU A 40 11.70 14.24 1.57
CA LEU A 40 11.85 14.50 2.99
C LEU A 40 11.59 13.22 3.82
N LEU A 41 10.50 12.51 3.55
CA LEU A 41 10.11 11.30 4.29
C LEU A 41 11.11 10.16 4.10
N GLU A 42 11.69 10.03 2.90
CA GLU A 42 12.66 8.99 2.58
C GLU A 42 14.04 9.23 3.20
N ASN A 43 14.50 10.49 3.20
CA ASN A 43 15.88 10.83 3.56
C ASN A 43 16.06 11.20 5.05
N GLN A 44 15.00 11.63 5.73
CA GLN A 44 15.11 12.09 7.12
C GLN A 44 15.07 10.93 8.11
N SER A 45 16.22 10.62 8.71
CA SER A 45 16.38 9.51 9.65
C SER A 45 15.50 9.64 10.91
N THR A 46 15.21 10.87 11.33
CA THR A 46 14.32 11.16 12.46
C THR A 46 12.87 10.77 12.21
N MET A 47 12.46 10.64 10.94
CA MET A 47 11.09 10.27 10.55
C MET A 47 10.93 8.77 10.22
N ARG A 48 11.97 7.96 10.44
CA ARG A 48 11.97 6.54 10.04
C ARG A 48 10.87 5.72 10.71
N GLN A 49 10.46 6.08 11.92
CA GLN A 49 9.37 5.42 12.64
C GLN A 49 8.05 6.17 12.56
N ASP A 50 8.02 7.33 11.91
CA ASP A 50 6.81 8.13 11.83
C ASP A 50 5.79 7.43 10.93
N ARG A 51 4.54 7.53 11.36
CA ARG A 51 3.39 6.92 10.70
C ARG A 51 2.52 8.00 10.13
N ILE A 52 2.10 7.83 8.88
CA ILE A 52 1.27 8.83 8.22
C ILE A 52 -0.05 8.23 7.75
N PHE A 53 -1.13 8.76 8.31
CA PHE A 53 -2.49 8.45 7.95
C PHE A 53 -3.06 9.59 7.12
N THR A 54 -3.63 9.28 5.97
CA THR A 54 -4.20 10.27 5.07
C THR A 54 -5.70 10.07 4.91
N CYS A 55 -6.45 11.16 4.97
CA CYS A 55 -7.89 11.21 4.85
C CYS A 55 -8.24 12.03 3.62
N SER A 56 -8.65 11.33 2.55
CA SER A 56 -9.14 11.95 1.32
C SER A 56 -10.62 12.27 1.49
N ILE A 57 -11.02 13.53 1.35
CA ILE A 57 -12.40 13.98 1.56
C ILE A 57 -13.00 14.38 0.21
N GLY A 58 -14.14 13.80 -0.13
CA GLY A 58 -14.83 14.08 -1.39
C GLY A 58 -14.16 13.44 -2.62
N ASN A 59 -14.64 13.85 -3.80
CA ASN A 59 -14.26 13.21 -5.07
C ASN A 59 -13.11 13.92 -5.81
N VAL A 60 -12.79 15.17 -5.44
CA VAL A 60 -11.78 16.00 -6.10
C VAL A 60 -10.39 15.86 -5.47
N ALA A 61 -10.32 15.27 -4.28
CA ALA A 61 -9.07 15.07 -3.56
C ALA A 61 -8.10 14.18 -4.36
N ASN A 62 -6.80 14.51 -4.33
CA ASN A 62 -5.76 13.71 -4.96
C ASN A 62 -5.53 12.41 -4.16
N LYS A 63 -6.33 11.38 -4.46
CA LYS A 63 -6.27 10.05 -3.81
C LYS A 63 -4.93 9.37 -4.03
N HIS A 64 -4.31 9.56 -5.19
CA HIS A 64 -3.04 8.94 -5.53
C HIS A 64 -1.89 9.50 -4.69
N GLY A 65 -1.76 10.83 -4.66
CA GLY A 65 -0.78 11.52 -3.81
C GLY A 65 -0.98 11.19 -2.33
N LEU A 66 -2.22 11.15 -1.84
CA LEU A 66 -2.47 10.78 -0.44
C LEU A 66 -2.06 9.33 -0.12
N LYS A 67 -2.21 8.40 -1.07
CA LYS A 67 -1.71 7.02 -0.94
C LYS A 67 -0.19 6.98 -0.95
N GLN A 68 0.44 7.68 -1.89
CA GLN A 68 1.90 7.77 -2.01
C GLN A 68 2.51 8.31 -0.70
N LEU A 69 1.87 9.32 -0.11
CA LEU A 69 2.34 9.93 1.14
C LEU A 69 2.19 8.99 2.35
N ALA A 70 1.09 8.26 2.44
CA ALA A 70 0.90 7.25 3.49
C ALA A 70 1.89 6.08 3.35
N ASN A 71 2.18 5.66 2.11
CA ASN A 71 3.12 4.58 1.82
C ASN A 71 4.59 5.01 1.93
N GLY A 72 4.93 6.28 1.68
CA GLY A 72 6.29 6.81 1.78
C GLY A 72 6.82 6.87 3.21
N ALA A 73 5.94 6.83 4.21
CA ALA A 73 6.31 6.75 5.61
C ALA A 73 6.78 5.33 5.97
N ARG A 74 8.05 5.17 6.37
CA ARG A 74 8.63 3.87 6.74
C ARG A 74 8.01 3.25 8.00
N GLY A 75 7.47 4.08 8.91
CA GLY A 75 6.71 3.61 10.07
C GLY A 75 5.34 3.04 9.70
N GLY A 76 4.93 3.16 8.44
CA GLY A 76 3.66 2.69 7.92
C GLY A 76 2.60 3.78 7.86
N GLY A 77 1.43 3.42 7.35
CA GLY A 77 0.37 4.37 7.12
C GLY A 77 -0.85 3.76 6.46
N LEU A 78 -1.93 4.53 6.42
CA LEU A 78 -3.14 4.14 5.71
C LEU A 78 -3.82 5.38 5.11
N THR A 79 -4.37 5.20 3.91
CA THR A 79 -5.26 6.17 3.29
C THR A 79 -6.71 5.74 3.44
N ILE A 80 -7.53 6.65 3.96
CA ILE A 80 -8.98 6.49 4.09
C ILE A 80 -9.66 7.48 3.17
N VAL A 81 -10.56 6.98 2.33
CA VAL A 81 -11.36 7.80 1.42
C VAL A 81 -12.76 8.02 2.01
N PHE A 82 -13.12 9.27 2.22
CA PHE A 82 -14.41 9.74 2.69
C PHE A 82 -15.24 10.24 1.51
N ASP A 83 -15.99 9.31 0.90
CA ASP A 83 -16.90 9.62 -0.19
C ASP A 83 -18.18 10.27 0.35
N SER A 84 -18.52 11.43 -0.21
CA SER A 84 -19.72 12.22 0.10
C SER A 84 -21.03 11.47 -0.13
N ASN A 85 -21.04 10.47 -1.02
CA ASN A 85 -22.20 9.62 -1.28
C ASN A 85 -22.49 8.65 -0.12
N TYR A 86 -21.48 8.34 0.71
CA TYR A 86 -21.57 7.35 1.79
C TYR A 86 -21.29 7.96 3.17
N ARG A 87 -21.81 9.17 3.43
CA ARG A 87 -21.65 9.90 4.71
C ARG A 87 -22.05 9.10 5.94
N SER A 88 -23.06 8.25 5.83
CA SER A 88 -23.51 7.38 6.94
C SER A 88 -22.40 6.48 7.48
N LYS A 89 -21.41 6.10 6.66
CA LYS A 89 -20.28 5.25 7.04
C LYS A 89 -19.08 6.03 7.60
N TRP A 90 -19.10 7.37 7.57
CA TRP A 90 -17.94 8.17 7.94
C TRP A 90 -17.56 8.00 9.42
N LYS A 91 -18.55 7.98 10.32
CA LYS A 91 -18.31 7.75 11.74
C LYS A 91 -17.56 6.43 11.98
N THR A 92 -18.00 5.34 11.35
CA THR A 92 -17.34 4.03 11.44
C THR A 92 -15.92 4.07 10.88
N LYS A 93 -15.69 4.76 9.75
CA LYS A 93 -14.35 4.93 9.18
C LYS A 93 -13.41 5.68 10.12
N VAL A 94 -13.87 6.75 10.77
CA VAL A 94 -13.08 7.49 11.76
C VAL A 94 -12.76 6.62 12.97
N LEU A 95 -13.73 5.87 13.50
CA LEU A 95 -13.48 4.98 14.63
C LEU A 95 -12.45 3.90 14.28
N ASN A 96 -12.57 3.28 13.10
CA ASN A 96 -11.60 2.28 12.64
C ASN A 96 -10.19 2.89 12.46
N LEU A 97 -10.10 4.12 11.95
CA LEU A 97 -8.82 4.84 11.85
C LEU A 97 -8.17 5.02 13.23
N LEU A 98 -8.95 5.47 14.22
CA LEU A 98 -8.46 5.70 15.57
C LEU A 98 -7.99 4.40 16.24
N GLU A 99 -8.68 3.29 16.00
CA GLU A 99 -8.22 1.96 16.42
C GLU A 99 -6.91 1.57 15.73
N GLN A 100 -6.78 1.81 14.42
CA GLN A 100 -5.56 1.54 13.63
C GLN A 100 -4.34 2.35 14.08
N ILE A 101 -4.54 3.60 14.46
CA ILE A 101 -3.50 4.48 15.01
C ILE A 101 -2.94 3.94 16.34
N ARG A 102 -3.76 3.23 17.13
CA ARG A 102 -3.36 2.75 18.47
C ARG A 102 -2.63 1.42 18.49
N GLN A 103 -2.61 0.71 17.37
CA GLN A 103 -2.03 -0.63 17.25
C GLN A 103 -0.72 -0.60 16.45
N PRO A 104 0.15 -1.62 16.62
CA PRO A 104 1.26 -1.83 15.70
C PRO A 104 0.76 -2.13 14.29
N CYS A 105 1.65 -2.00 13.30
CA CYS A 105 1.35 -2.37 11.93
C CYS A 105 2.48 -3.19 11.33
N VAL A 106 2.10 -4.01 10.36
CA VAL A 106 3.03 -4.74 9.51
C VAL A 106 3.41 -3.84 8.33
N THR A 107 4.70 -3.60 8.14
CA THR A 107 5.26 -2.77 7.06
C THR A 107 6.20 -3.60 6.16
N SER A 108 6.65 -2.99 5.06
CA SER A 108 7.60 -3.60 4.12
C SER A 108 7.22 -5.03 3.67
N ILE A 109 5.92 -5.23 3.42
CA ILE A 109 5.40 -6.55 3.04
C ILE A 109 5.80 -6.84 1.60
N SER A 110 6.46 -7.97 1.40
CA SER A 110 6.84 -8.49 0.08
C SER A 110 6.54 -9.98 0.01
N ILE A 111 6.13 -10.43 -1.17
CA ILE A 111 5.85 -11.83 -1.44
C ILE A 111 6.75 -12.29 -2.56
N ASP A 112 7.60 -13.25 -2.24
CA ASP A 112 8.45 -13.96 -3.18
C ASP A 112 7.74 -15.24 -3.62
N TRP A 113 7.43 -15.33 -4.91
CA TRP A 113 6.69 -16.43 -5.51
C TRP A 113 7.69 -17.41 -6.14
N HIS A 114 7.79 -18.63 -5.59
CA HIS A 114 8.72 -19.66 -6.05
C HIS A 114 8.05 -20.48 -7.15
N GLY A 115 8.01 -19.91 -8.35
CA GLY A 115 7.50 -20.56 -9.56
C GLY A 115 8.20 -20.00 -10.80
N ASN A 116 7.86 -20.56 -11.96
CA ASN A 116 8.43 -20.09 -13.22
C ASN A 116 7.52 -19.00 -13.80
N PRO A 117 8.06 -17.83 -14.16
CA PRO A 117 7.32 -16.89 -14.99
C PRO A 117 7.02 -17.60 -16.31
N ASP A 118 5.79 -17.49 -16.77
CA ASP A 118 5.42 -18.03 -18.07
C ASP A 118 5.95 -17.08 -19.14
N GLU A 119 6.99 -17.50 -19.87
CA GLU A 119 7.59 -16.70 -20.95
C GLU A 119 6.60 -16.41 -22.09
N GLN A 120 5.55 -17.22 -22.23
CA GLN A 120 4.48 -17.02 -23.22
C GLN A 120 3.40 -16.06 -22.71
N GLN A 121 3.32 -15.85 -21.40
CA GLN A 121 2.34 -14.97 -20.78
C GLN A 121 2.94 -13.58 -20.59
N LYS A 122 2.46 -12.62 -21.38
CA LYS A 122 2.81 -11.19 -21.22
C LYS A 122 2.51 -10.66 -19.80
N PHE A 123 1.61 -11.35 -19.07
CA PHE A 123 1.11 -10.94 -17.76
C PHE A 123 1.65 -11.79 -16.61
N ASN A 124 2.84 -11.46 -16.10
CA ASN A 124 3.38 -12.07 -14.88
C ASN A 124 3.24 -11.16 -13.63
N MET A 125 2.23 -10.28 -13.65
CA MET A 125 2.05 -9.20 -12.67
C MET A 125 1.38 -9.68 -11.38
N GLN A 126 1.84 -9.13 -10.27
CA GLN A 126 1.20 -9.27 -8.96
C GLN A 126 0.27 -8.08 -8.71
N ALA A 127 -0.92 -8.33 -8.19
CA ALA A 127 -1.82 -7.30 -7.68
C ALA A 127 -2.16 -7.54 -6.19
N PRO A 128 -2.03 -6.52 -5.31
CA PRO A 128 -1.49 -5.20 -5.61
C PRO A 128 0.03 -5.23 -5.86
N LYS A 129 0.50 -4.34 -6.73
CA LYS A 129 1.92 -4.17 -7.06
C LYS A 129 2.69 -3.63 -5.87
N ILE A 130 2.18 -2.58 -5.23
CA ILE A 130 2.71 -2.02 -3.98
C ILE A 130 1.79 -2.43 -2.83
N ILE A 131 2.30 -3.29 -1.94
CA ILE A 131 1.58 -3.72 -0.76
C ILE A 131 1.71 -2.65 0.34
N ARG A 132 0.58 -2.16 0.83
CA ARG A 132 0.52 -1.15 1.91
C ARG A 132 0.69 -1.78 3.28
N SER A 133 0.87 -0.95 4.30
CA SER A 133 0.91 -1.41 5.69
C SER A 133 -0.41 -2.08 6.10
N LEU A 134 -0.31 -3.13 6.92
CA LEU A 134 -1.46 -3.86 7.44
C LEU A 134 -1.60 -3.67 8.94
N PHE A 135 -2.85 -3.49 9.36
CA PHE A 135 -3.25 -3.37 10.76
C PHE A 135 -4.11 -4.58 11.13
N ASN A 136 -4.21 -4.90 12.42
CA ASN A 136 -5.05 -5.97 12.92
C ASN A 136 -6.50 -5.80 12.45
N GLY A 137 -7.12 -6.93 12.07
CA GLY A 137 -8.47 -6.97 11.50
C GLY A 137 -8.55 -6.61 10.02
N MET A 138 -7.46 -6.17 9.38
CA MET A 138 -7.43 -5.98 7.92
C MET A 138 -7.18 -7.30 7.20
N ARG A 139 -7.82 -7.44 6.03
CA ARG A 139 -7.55 -8.53 5.09
C ARG A 139 -6.91 -7.97 3.83
N LEU A 140 -5.79 -8.56 3.44
CA LEU A 140 -5.15 -8.35 2.15
C LEU A 140 -5.20 -9.65 1.36
N ASN A 141 -5.69 -9.59 0.12
CA ASN A 141 -5.57 -10.68 -0.83
C ASN A 141 -4.56 -10.24 -1.90
N VAL A 142 -3.56 -11.07 -2.17
CA VAL A 142 -2.57 -10.82 -3.21
C VAL A 142 -2.71 -11.92 -4.25
N TYR A 143 -2.80 -11.52 -5.52
CA TYR A 143 -2.96 -12.43 -6.64
C TYR A 143 -1.83 -12.23 -7.64
N ARG A 144 -1.44 -13.31 -8.32
CA ARG A 144 -0.42 -13.29 -9.36
C ARG A 144 -0.67 -14.41 -10.37
N PHE A 145 -0.41 -14.14 -11.64
CA PHE A 145 -0.26 -15.17 -12.65
C PHE A 145 1.18 -15.70 -12.61
N ILE A 146 1.32 -17.01 -12.41
CA ILE A 146 2.61 -17.71 -12.33
C ILE A 146 2.41 -19.20 -12.62
N GLN A 147 3.35 -19.83 -13.34
CA GLN A 147 3.32 -21.26 -13.60
C GLN A 147 4.12 -22.05 -12.57
N ASN A 148 3.67 -23.28 -12.29
CA ASN A 148 4.36 -24.26 -11.44
C ASN A 148 4.78 -23.70 -10.06
N CYS A 149 3.98 -22.79 -9.49
CA CYS A 149 4.27 -22.20 -8.19
C CYS A 149 3.76 -23.12 -7.07
N HIS A 150 4.69 -23.70 -6.32
CA HIS A 150 4.39 -24.59 -5.20
C HIS A 150 4.73 -23.99 -3.83
N LYS A 151 5.37 -22.83 -3.83
CA LYS A 151 5.85 -22.18 -2.61
C LYS A 151 5.76 -20.66 -2.77
N ALA A 152 5.34 -19.98 -1.71
CA ALA A 152 5.44 -18.53 -1.62
C ALA A 152 6.02 -18.16 -0.26
N THR A 153 6.95 -17.22 -0.26
CA THR A 153 7.60 -16.70 0.95
C THR A 153 7.16 -15.27 1.16
N LEU A 154 6.47 -15.01 2.26
CA LEU A 154 6.12 -13.67 2.69
C LEU A 154 7.21 -13.16 3.63
N THR A 155 7.70 -11.96 3.34
CA THR A 155 8.60 -11.18 4.19
C THR A 155 7.90 -9.90 4.61
N ALA A 156 8.10 -9.47 5.85
CA ALA A 156 7.52 -8.25 6.37
C ALA A 156 8.33 -7.72 7.55
N THR A 157 8.02 -6.52 8.01
CA THR A 157 8.59 -5.93 9.22
C THR A 157 7.47 -5.64 10.22
N ILE A 158 7.64 -6.11 11.46
CA ILE A 158 6.71 -5.89 12.57
C ILE A 158 7.53 -5.27 13.71
N ASP A 159 7.20 -4.04 14.11
CA ASP A 159 7.92 -3.29 15.15
C ASP A 159 9.45 -3.26 14.95
N GLY A 160 9.89 -3.17 13.70
CA GLY A 160 11.31 -3.13 13.32
C GLY A 160 11.99 -4.50 13.28
N GLN A 161 11.29 -5.57 13.60
CA GLN A 161 11.77 -6.95 13.47
C GLN A 161 11.32 -7.56 12.15
N GLU A 162 12.20 -8.31 11.51
CA GLU A 162 11.85 -9.05 10.29
C GLU A 162 10.96 -10.24 10.63
N PHE A 163 9.89 -10.40 9.88
CA PHE A 163 8.97 -11.52 9.94
C PHE A 163 9.00 -12.24 8.59
N VAL A 164 9.31 -13.53 8.60
CA VAL A 164 9.34 -14.37 7.41
C VAL A 164 8.46 -15.59 7.63
N THR A 165 7.59 -15.87 6.66
CA THR A 165 6.78 -17.09 6.67
C THR A 165 6.68 -17.66 5.27
N THR A 166 6.73 -18.99 5.17
CA THR A 166 6.64 -19.70 3.90
C THR A 166 5.40 -20.58 3.91
N VAL A 167 4.63 -20.48 2.82
CA VAL A 167 3.48 -21.33 2.56
C VAL A 167 3.77 -22.24 1.37
N PHE A 168 3.29 -23.47 1.46
CA PHE A 168 3.40 -24.47 0.40
C PHE A 168 2.01 -24.79 -0.13
N SER A 169 1.88 -24.96 -1.44
CA SER A 169 0.66 -25.50 -2.02
C SER A 169 0.67 -27.03 -1.87
N SER A 170 -0.47 -27.59 -1.48
CA SER A 170 -0.69 -29.04 -1.51
C SER A 170 -1.57 -29.39 -2.71
N SER A 171 -1.47 -30.63 -3.21
CA SER A 171 -2.31 -31.10 -4.31
C SER A 171 -3.82 -30.95 -4.02
N THR A 172 -4.23 -31.01 -2.75
CA THR A 172 -5.62 -30.80 -2.30
C THR A 172 -6.10 -29.35 -2.49
N THR A 173 -5.19 -28.38 -2.50
CA THR A 173 -5.51 -26.96 -2.75
C THR A 173 -5.55 -26.58 -4.22
N MET A 174 -5.16 -27.50 -5.12
CA MET A 174 -5.17 -27.26 -6.56
C MET A 174 -6.58 -27.43 -7.11
N THR A 175 -7.24 -26.31 -7.40
CA THR A 175 -8.54 -26.29 -8.07
C THR A 175 -8.35 -26.00 -9.55
N LYS A 176 -8.99 -26.78 -10.43
CA LYS A 176 -9.13 -26.43 -11.85
C LYS A 176 -10.39 -25.59 -12.04
N GLY A 177 -10.28 -24.46 -12.74
CA GLY A 177 -11.42 -23.60 -13.03
C GLY A 177 -11.06 -22.16 -13.36
N ARG A 178 -12.07 -21.35 -13.68
CA ARG A 178 -11.90 -19.95 -14.09
C ARG A 178 -11.90 -18.96 -12.92
N ILE A 179 -12.39 -19.36 -11.74
CA ILE A 179 -12.65 -18.45 -10.61
C ILE A 179 -11.37 -17.71 -10.17
N LEU A 180 -10.29 -18.43 -9.87
CA LEU A 180 -9.03 -17.81 -9.45
C LEU A 180 -8.45 -16.92 -10.56
N HIS A 181 -8.50 -17.36 -11.81
CA HIS A 181 -8.08 -16.55 -12.96
C HIS A 181 -8.86 -15.24 -13.06
N CYS A 182 -10.19 -15.29 -12.92
CA CYS A 182 -11.06 -14.10 -12.94
C CYS A 182 -10.80 -13.19 -11.74
N LEU A 183 -10.57 -13.74 -10.55
CA LEU A 183 -10.23 -12.95 -9.36
C LEU A 183 -8.87 -12.25 -9.53
N THR A 184 -7.88 -12.96 -10.06
CA THR A 184 -6.56 -12.39 -10.37
C THR A 184 -6.67 -11.28 -11.41
N ALA A 185 -7.38 -11.50 -12.51
CA ALA A 185 -7.60 -10.48 -13.54
C ALA A 185 -8.32 -9.25 -12.97
N ARG A 186 -9.38 -9.47 -12.18
CA ARG A 186 -10.10 -8.38 -11.50
C ARG A 186 -9.21 -7.60 -10.54
N ALA A 187 -8.36 -8.27 -9.78
CA ALA A 187 -7.43 -7.62 -8.87
C ALA A 187 -6.39 -6.76 -9.61
N ILE A 188 -5.88 -7.24 -10.76
CA ILE A 188 -4.95 -6.48 -11.61
C ILE A 188 -5.64 -5.25 -12.21
N ILE A 189 -6.87 -5.39 -12.71
CA ILE A 189 -7.65 -4.26 -13.25
C ILE A 189 -7.93 -3.23 -12.15
N ASP A 190 -8.33 -3.67 -10.96
CA ASP A 190 -8.57 -2.75 -9.83
C ASP A 190 -7.28 -2.05 -9.36
N ASP A 191 -6.13 -2.73 -9.39
CA ASP A 191 -4.84 -2.12 -9.09
C ASP A 191 -4.39 -1.12 -10.17
N TYR A 192 -4.73 -1.38 -11.44
CA TYR A 192 -4.53 -0.42 -12.53
C TYR A 192 -5.42 0.83 -12.37
N GLU A 193 -6.70 0.66 -12.06
CA GLU A 193 -7.67 1.77 -11.93
C GLU A 193 -7.46 2.57 -10.64
N ASN A 194 -7.32 1.87 -9.52
CA ASN A 194 -7.39 2.43 -8.17
C ASN A 194 -6.12 2.19 -7.34
N GLY A 195 -5.16 1.43 -7.84
CA GLY A 195 -3.96 1.05 -7.10
C GLY A 195 -2.85 2.09 -7.14
N MET A 196 -1.65 1.61 -6.83
CA MET A 196 -0.39 2.34 -6.96
C MET A 196 0.62 1.37 -7.54
N LEU A 197 1.01 1.59 -8.79
CA LEU A 197 1.94 0.75 -9.53
C LEU A 197 3.38 1.17 -9.27
N HIS A 198 3.59 2.47 -9.03
CA HIS A 198 4.90 3.03 -8.71
C HIS A 198 4.81 4.17 -7.68
N VAL A 199 5.91 4.40 -6.95
CA VAL A 199 6.01 5.46 -5.93
C VAL A 199 6.08 6.84 -6.57
N ASP A 200 6.75 6.99 -7.71
CA ASP A 200 6.71 8.22 -8.51
C ASP A 200 5.48 8.27 -9.43
N GLU A 201 4.86 9.44 -9.52
CA GLU A 201 3.62 9.68 -10.27
C GLU A 201 3.82 9.54 -11.78
N ARG A 202 4.94 10.04 -12.33
CA ARG A 202 5.21 9.94 -13.77
C ARG A 202 5.40 8.49 -14.19
N GLU A 203 6.25 7.77 -13.48
CA GLU A 203 6.48 6.34 -13.69
C GLU A 203 5.19 5.53 -13.47
N ASN A 204 4.35 5.91 -12.50
CA ASN A 204 3.06 5.26 -12.28
C ASN A 204 2.13 5.42 -13.49
N GLU A 205 2.07 6.62 -14.09
CA GLU A 205 1.30 6.85 -15.32
C GLU A 205 1.90 6.11 -16.53
N LEU A 206 3.23 6.02 -16.64
CA LEU A 206 3.90 5.21 -17.68
C LEU A 206 3.57 3.73 -17.53
N MET A 207 3.65 3.19 -16.30
CA MET A 207 3.27 1.81 -16.01
C MET A 207 1.80 1.55 -16.30
N LYS A 208 0.90 2.51 -16.04
CA LYS A 208 -0.50 2.38 -16.44
C LYS A 208 -0.65 2.27 -17.95
N VAL A 209 0.01 3.13 -18.73
CA VAL A 209 -0.05 3.04 -20.20
C VAL A 209 0.42 1.68 -20.70
N GLN A 210 1.52 1.16 -20.13
CA GLN A 210 2.03 -0.16 -20.46
C GLN A 210 1.04 -1.28 -20.06
N TYR A 211 0.51 -1.23 -18.84
CA TYR A 211 -0.47 -2.21 -18.34
C TYR A 211 -1.74 -2.21 -19.18
N LYS A 212 -2.16 -1.04 -19.67
CA LYS A 212 -3.31 -0.92 -20.55
C LYS A 212 -3.07 -1.61 -21.90
N GLN A 213 -1.88 -1.44 -22.48
CA GLN A 213 -1.52 -2.13 -23.72
C GLN A 213 -1.52 -3.64 -23.50
N ASP A 214 -0.86 -4.08 -22.42
CA ASP A 214 -0.85 -5.49 -22.06
C ASP A 214 -2.29 -6.00 -21.90
N LEU A 215 -3.14 -5.37 -21.07
CA LEU A 215 -4.52 -5.81 -20.75
C LEU A 215 -5.48 -5.91 -21.95
N ILE A 216 -5.22 -5.17 -23.03
CA ILE A 216 -6.09 -5.10 -24.20
C ILE A 216 -5.64 -6.06 -25.31
N ASP A 217 -4.34 -6.33 -25.42
CA ASP A 217 -3.72 -7.18 -26.45
C ASP A 217 -3.70 -8.68 -26.08
#